data_AF-A0A1Q7T7S7-F1
#
_entry.id   AF-A0A1Q7T7S7-F1
#
_cell.length_a   1.000
_cell.length_b   1.000
_cell.length_c   1.000
_cell.angle_alpha   90.00
_cell.angle_beta   90.00
_cell.angle_gamma   90.00
#
_symmetry.space_group_name_H-M   'P 1'
#
loop_
_entity.id
_entity.type
_entity.pdbx_description
1 polymer ?
#
loop_
_entity_poly.entity_id
_entity_poly.type
_entity_poly.pdbx_seq_one_letter_code
_entity_poly.pdbx_strand_id
1 'polypeptide(L)' 'MAETQEQWYNRQAIEQLAQHIPFERDAASKSEQIEMLRGLVIRHGRSMDPDSFGFEARNELLRLGLWSRIGPEQEA' A
#
# COMPACT_ATOMS: atom_id res chain seq x y z
N MET A 1 -7.23 -8.06 17.58
CA MET A 1 -7.63 -9.18 16.71
C MET A 1 -6.41 -9.55 15.89
N ALA A 2 -6.08 -10.83 15.74
CA ALA A 2 -4.97 -11.25 14.90
C ALA A 2 -5.31 -10.99 13.42
N GLU A 3 -4.35 -10.48 12.64
CA GLU A 3 -4.47 -10.30 11.19
C GLU A 3 -4.83 -11.64 10.53
N THR A 4 -5.79 -11.66 9.60
CA THR A 4 -6.09 -12.88 8.84
C THR A 4 -4.99 -13.12 7.81
N GLN A 5 -4.84 -14.37 7.36
CA GLN A 5 -3.87 -14.70 6.32
C GLN A 5 -4.08 -13.90 5.02
N GLU A 6 -5.33 -13.66 4.63
CA GLU A 6 -5.67 -12.83 3.47
C GLU A 6 -5.27 -11.36 3.67
N GLN A 7 -5.53 -10.80 4.85
CA GLN A 7 -5.10 -9.44 5.19
C GLN A 7 -3.57 -9.32 5.14
N TRP A 8 -2.87 -10.31 5.70
CA TRP A 8 -1.41 -10.38 5.66
C TRP A 8 -0.89 -10.41 4.22
N TYR A 9 -1.46 -11.26 3.35
CA TYR A 9 -1.05 -11.33 1.94
C TYR A 9 -1.28 -10.01 1.21
N ASN A 10 -2.44 -9.38 1.40
CA ASN A 10 -2.74 -8.10 0.78
C ASN A 10 -1.81 -6.99 1.27
N ARG A 11 -1.50 -6.97 2.57
CA ARG A 11 -0.55 -6.02 3.15
C ARG A 11 0.84 -6.21 2.55
N GLN A 12 1.31 -7.45 2.46
CA GLN A 12 2.60 -7.77 1.85
C GLN A 12 2.66 -7.40 0.37
N ALA A 13 1.58 -7.60 -0.38
CA ALA A 13 1.51 -7.18 -1.77
C ALA A 13 1.63 -5.64 -1.93
N ILE A 14 0.93 -4.88 -1.10
CA ILE A 14 1.04 -3.41 -1.06
C ILE A 14 2.45 -2.99 -0.68
N GLU A 15 3.02 -3.58 0.36
CA GLU A 15 4.34 -3.23 0.88
C GLU A 15 5.45 -3.48 -0.14
N GLN A 16 5.49 -4.68 -0.74
CA GLN A 16 6.51 -5.01 -1.75
C GLN A 16 6.39 -4.14 -2.99
N LEU A 17 5.17 -3.87 -3.45
CA LEU A 17 4.94 -3.04 -4.64
C LEU A 17 5.32 -1.58 -4.37
N ALA A 18 4.97 -1.04 -3.21
CA ALA A 18 5.38 0.32 -2.80
C ALA A 18 6.90 0.45 -2.64
N GLN A 19 7.59 -0.58 -2.16
CA GLN A 19 9.06 -0.59 -2.10
C GLN A 19 9.72 -0.68 -3.48
N HIS A 20 9.05 -1.30 -4.45
CA HIS A 20 9.59 -1.54 -5.79
C HIS A 20 9.43 -0.33 -6.74
N ILE A 21 8.25 0.31 -6.77
CA ILE A 21 7.90 1.40 -7.70
C ILE A 21 8.97 2.52 -7.79
N PRO A 22 9.62 2.98 -6.70
CA PRO A 22 10.66 4.00 -6.78
C PRO A 22 11.81 3.64 -7.74
N PHE A 23 12.13 2.35 -7.85
CA PHE A 23 13.25 1.83 -8.63
C PHE A 23 12.89 1.37 -10.04
N GLU A 24 11.61 1.28 -10.38
CA GLU A 24 11.16 0.98 -11.74
C GLU A 24 11.59 2.12 -12.68
N ARG A 25 12.28 1.74 -13.76
CA ARG A 25 12.88 2.65 -14.75
C ARG A 25 12.01 2.80 -15.98
N ASP A 26 11.24 1.77 -16.31
CA ASP A 26 10.31 1.84 -17.42
C ASP A 26 9.06 2.63 -17.01
N ALA A 27 8.76 3.71 -17.74
CA ALA A 27 7.68 4.62 -17.38
C ALA A 27 6.28 3.96 -17.52
N ALA A 28 6.11 3.06 -18.48
CA ALA A 28 4.85 2.35 -18.68
C ALA A 28 4.61 1.35 -17.54
N SER A 29 5.60 0.50 -17.25
CA SER A 29 5.58 -0.45 -16.12
C SER A 29 5.36 0.27 -14.79
N LYS A 30 6.05 1.39 -14.56
CA LYS A 30 5.89 2.18 -13.34
C LYS A 30 4.46 2.69 -13.17
N SER A 31 3.86 3.16 -14.26
CA SER A 31 2.47 3.66 -14.25
C SER A 31 1.49 2.52 -13.96
N GLU A 32 1.67 1.35 -14.57
CA GLU A 32 0.87 0.16 -14.31
C GLU A 32 0.98 -0.28 -12.84
N GLN A 33 2.19 -0.36 -12.31
CA GLN A 33 2.44 -0.73 -10.91
C GLN A 33 1.79 0.26 -9.93
N ILE A 34 1.82 1.57 -10.21
CA ILE A 34 1.14 2.59 -9.39
C ILE A 34 -0.38 2.36 -9.38
N GLU A 35 -0.98 2.04 -10.52
CA GLU A 35 -2.43 1.78 -10.59
C GLU A 35 -2.80 0.44 -9.94
N MET A 36 -1.96 -0.59 -10.05
CA MET A 36 -2.11 -1.83 -9.28
C MET A 36 -2.06 -1.56 -7.77
N LEU A 37 -1.08 -0.78 -7.30
CA LEU A 37 -0.94 -0.39 -5.90
C LEU A 37 -2.18 0.38 -5.42
N ARG A 38 -2.64 1.36 -6.20
CA ARG A 38 -3.87 2.11 -5.92
C ARG A 38 -5.07 1.17 -5.74
N GLY A 39 -5.24 0.20 -6.65
CA GLY A 39 -6.31 -0.77 -6.59
C GLY A 39 -6.26 -1.69 -5.37
N LEU A 40 -5.07 -2.07 -4.91
CA LEU A 40 -4.90 -2.85 -3.68
C LEU A 40 -5.22 -2.03 -2.44
N VAL A 41 -4.68 -0.80 -2.35
CA VAL A 41 -4.92 0.10 -1.21
C VAL A 41 -6.40 0.45 -1.07
N ILE A 42 -7.09 0.76 -2.18
CA ILE A 42 -8.53 1.09 -2.13
C ILE A 42 -9.35 -0.10 -1.64
N ARG A 43 -9.03 -1.32 -2.07
CA ARG A 43 -9.81 -2.52 -1.74
C ARG A 43 -9.53 -3.05 -0.34
N HIS A 44 -8.29 -2.98 0.12
CA HIS A 44 -7.86 -3.71 1.32
C HIS A 44 -7.23 -2.82 2.41
N GLY A 45 -6.89 -1.56 2.10
CA GLY A 45 -6.15 -0.69 3.01
C GLY A 45 -6.86 -0.38 4.34
N ARG A 46 -8.20 -0.28 4.32
CA ARG A 46 -9.00 0.11 5.50
C ARG A 46 -8.97 -0.90 6.64
N SER A 47 -8.65 -2.16 6.37
CA SER A 47 -8.55 -3.21 7.39
C SER A 47 -7.12 -3.46 7.87
N MET A 48 -6.14 -2.72 7.36
CA MET A 48 -4.72 -2.92 7.69
C MET A 48 -4.29 -2.03 8.85
N ASP A 49 -3.34 -2.50 9.64
CA ASP A 49 -2.66 -1.68 10.63
C ASP A 49 -1.56 -0.83 9.97
N PRO A 50 -1.62 0.52 10.04
CA PRO A 50 -0.58 1.40 9.49
C PRO A 50 0.81 1.13 10.07
N ASP A 51 0.91 0.74 11.34
CA ASP A 51 2.21 0.50 12.00
C ASP A 51 2.90 -0.79 11.52
N SER A 52 2.18 -1.62 10.77
CA SER A 52 2.69 -2.85 10.17
C SER A 52 3.40 -2.64 8.82
N PHE A 53 3.59 -1.39 8.38
CA PHE A 53 4.32 -1.04 7.15
C PHE A 53 5.72 -0.50 7.44
N GLY A 54 6.72 -0.98 6.70
CA GLY A 54 8.09 -0.45 6.73
C GLY A 54 8.20 0.99 6.23
N PHE A 55 9.33 1.62 6.56
CA PHE A 55 9.60 3.04 6.28
C PHE A 55 9.51 3.38 4.79
N GLU A 56 10.09 2.55 3.92
CA GLU A 56 10.13 2.75 2.47
C GLU A 56 8.72 2.73 1.87
N ALA A 57 7.93 1.71 2.21
CA ALA A 57 6.56 1.57 1.73
C ALA A 57 5.68 2.73 2.21
N ARG A 58 5.81 3.13 3.49
CA ARG A 58 5.08 4.27 4.05
C ARG A 58 5.38 5.55 3.29
N ASN A 59 6.65 5.84 3.00
CA ASN A 59 7.02 7.06 2.28
C ASN A 59 6.51 7.06 0.84
N GLU A 60 6.53 5.92 0.16
CA GLU A 60 5.98 5.82 -1.18
C GLU A 60 4.46 6.01 -1.19
N LEU A 61 3.76 5.36 -0.25
CA LEU A 61 2.31 5.54 -0.08
C LEU A 61 1.95 6.99 0.26
N LEU A 62 2.77 7.70 1.03
CA LEU A 62 2.63 9.15 1.27
C LEU A 62 2.85 9.95 -0.01
N ARG A 63 3.95 9.70 -0.74
CA ARG A 63 4.29 10.37 -2.00
C ARG A 63 3.18 10.23 -3.05
N LEU A 64 2.50 9.09 -3.07
CA LEU A 64 1.39 8.77 -3.98
C LEU A 64 0.01 9.21 -3.44
N GLY A 65 -0.08 9.77 -2.22
CA GLY A 65 -1.36 10.18 -1.62
C GLY A 65 -2.29 9.01 -1.28
N LEU A 66 -1.74 7.83 -1.04
CA LEU A 66 -2.45 6.60 -0.72
C LEU A 66 -2.49 6.31 0.78
N TRP A 67 -1.58 6.89 1.56
CA TRP A 67 -1.43 6.60 2.99
C TRP A 67 -2.70 6.84 3.83
N SER A 68 -3.49 7.88 3.52
CA SER A 68 -4.74 8.19 4.24
C SER A 68 -5.83 7.12 4.09
N ARG A 69 -5.63 6.13 3.21
CA ARG A 69 -6.52 4.97 3.01
C ARG A 69 -6.09 3.71 3.77
N ILE A 70 -4.94 3.74 4.45
CA ILE A 70 -4.48 2.65 5.30
C ILE A 70 -5.01 2.86 6.71
N GLY A 71 -5.55 1.81 7.31
CA GLY A 71 -6.18 1.89 8.63
C GLY A 71 -7.65 2.27 8.59
N PRO A 72 -8.36 2.06 9.71
CA PRO A 72 -9.77 2.38 9.84
C PRO A 72 -10.00 3.86 9.53
N GLU A 73 -11.15 4.16 8.93
CA GLU A 73 -11.56 5.53 8.68
C GLU A 73 -11.69 6.25 10.03
N GLN A 74 -10.83 7.24 10.28
CA GLN A 74 -10.96 8.09 11.44
C GLN A 74 -12.16 8.99 11.18
N GLU A 75 -13.27 8.76 11.89
CA GLU A 75 -14.39 9.71 11.93
C GLU A 75 -13.84 11.06 12.40
N ALA A 76 -14.04 12.09 11.57
CA ALA A 76 -13.64 13.47 11.83
C ALA A 76 -14.64 14.19 12.73
#